data_AF-A0A4Z1EL93-F1
#
_entry.id   AF-A0A4Z1EL93-F1
#
_cell.length_a   1.000
_cell.length_b   1.000
_cell.length_c   1.000
_cell.angle_alpha   90.00
_cell.angle_beta   90.00
_cell.angle_gamma   90.00
#
_symmetry.space_group_name_H-M   'P 1'
#
loop_
_entity.id
_entity.type
_entity.pdbx_description
1 polymer ?
#
loop_
_entity_poly.entity_id
_entity_poly.type
_entity_poly.pdbx_seq_one_letter_code
_entity_poly.pdbx_strand_id
1 'polypeptide(L)'
;MYLHAFLAIVTAPLLLAAPAPVPAPFPRPQLTGDPVDIGSLSSAIPAVLSDSGEVSTAANLVVGAIANGTILGTDVPVIARKLFSAAQPTAKPSSVSEALSWAAGAWGVSDPSASPTPPANFLSNALELVLNGFTSSDLQAVASGASPSSNSVNNVNNPVPPNKRFYNNVNGNARFSVDEKTLRAAIYIPPGFTWGKKQPVIMSPGTGAFGYSTYASNIGKLLATTDYADPVYLNIPFALLDDAQTNAEYVAYALQYFYAMTSRKVAIVTWSQGSLNAQWAFKYWPSIPKTVTDHIAISPDYHGTILAYILCPGFESGNDIACTPSVLQQKYQSNFVNKLRSNNGDSAYVPTTTVYSVTDEIVQPQSGTAASGFLQDARGVGASNTFLQGACLGLPAGTLYTHAGVLFNPVAYALVTDALQNDGPGSFDRVSDQCGNLVAPGISLADVIETQALIPLVALNIFAYEKRVTNEPALMSYATY
;
A
#
# COMPACT_ATOMS: atom_id res chain seq x y z
N MET A 1 42.66 -24.63 -36.52
CA MET A 1 43.38 -24.21 -35.30
C MET A 1 42.51 -23.16 -34.63
N TYR A 2 41.62 -23.59 -33.74
CA TYR A 2 40.63 -22.73 -33.07
C TYR A 2 41.25 -22.16 -31.79
N LEU A 3 41.29 -20.83 -31.69
CA LEU A 3 41.78 -20.12 -30.51
C LEU A 3 40.59 -19.86 -29.57
N HIS A 4 40.60 -20.48 -28.39
CA HIS A 4 39.64 -20.22 -27.31
C HIS A 4 39.96 -18.87 -26.65
N ALA A 5 39.03 -17.93 -26.70
CA ALA A 5 39.04 -16.75 -25.85
C ALA A 5 38.25 -17.06 -24.57
N PHE A 6 38.96 -17.18 -23.45
CA PHE A 6 38.37 -17.24 -22.12
C PHE A 6 37.85 -15.85 -21.76
N LEU A 7 36.54 -15.71 -21.61
CA LEU A 7 35.90 -14.53 -21.03
C LEU A 7 36.03 -14.64 -19.51
N ALA A 8 36.82 -13.76 -18.90
CA ALA A 8 36.94 -13.68 -17.46
C ALA A 8 35.63 -13.13 -16.86
N ILE A 9 34.95 -13.96 -16.06
CA ILE A 9 33.82 -13.55 -15.23
C ILE A 9 34.40 -12.65 -14.12
N VAL A 10 34.20 -11.34 -14.25
CA VAL A 10 34.46 -10.41 -13.15
C VAL A 10 33.31 -10.55 -12.15
N THR A 11 33.54 -11.32 -11.11
CA THR A 11 32.69 -11.31 -9.91
C THR A 11 32.97 -10.01 -9.16
N ALA A 12 32.18 -8.97 -9.42
CA ALA A 12 32.18 -7.79 -8.57
C ALA A 12 31.62 -8.20 -7.19
N PRO A 13 32.28 -7.84 -6.08
CA PRO A 13 31.74 -8.09 -4.75
C PRO A 13 30.48 -7.25 -4.58
N LEU A 14 29.38 -7.87 -4.15
CA LEU A 14 28.20 -7.21 -3.61
C LEU A 14 28.66 -6.35 -2.42
N LEU A 15 28.92 -5.07 -2.67
CA LEU A 15 29.11 -4.07 -1.62
C LEU A 15 27.74 -3.88 -0.95
N LEU A 16 27.55 -4.59 0.16
CA LEU A 16 26.43 -4.41 1.07
C LEU A 16 26.44 -2.96 1.54
N ALA A 17 25.42 -2.19 1.16
CA ALA A 17 25.19 -0.88 1.74
C ALA A 17 25.09 -1.03 3.27
N ALA A 18 25.83 -0.20 4.01
CA ALA A 18 25.71 -0.14 5.45
C ALA A 18 24.24 0.18 5.83
N PRO A 19 23.71 -0.38 6.93
CA PRO A 19 22.38 -0.04 7.40
C PRO A 19 22.28 1.49 7.58
N ALA A 20 21.21 2.09 7.04
CA ALA A 20 20.93 3.48 7.28
C ALA A 20 20.80 3.71 8.81
N PRO A 21 21.36 4.80 9.36
CA PRO A 21 21.14 5.15 10.75
C PRO A 21 19.63 5.27 11.00
N VAL A 22 19.15 4.66 12.08
CA VAL A 22 17.79 4.94 12.58
C VAL A 22 17.75 6.45 12.86
N PRO A 23 16.87 7.24 12.22
CA PRO A 23 16.75 8.65 12.55
C PRO A 23 16.43 8.79 14.03
N ALA A 24 17.02 9.80 14.67
CA ALA A 24 16.62 10.13 16.03
C ALA A 24 15.09 10.35 16.07
N PRO A 25 14.39 9.90 17.13
CA PRO A 25 12.99 10.24 17.30
C PRO A 25 12.82 11.76 17.15
N PHE A 26 11.87 12.17 16.31
CA PHE A 26 11.61 13.58 16.05
C PHE A 26 11.37 14.32 17.39
N PRO A 27 11.97 15.52 17.56
CA PRO A 27 11.82 16.30 18.78
C PRO A 27 10.36 16.63 19.06
N ARG A 28 9.97 16.65 20.34
CA ARG A 28 8.62 17.04 20.80
C ARG A 28 8.38 18.53 20.54
N PRO A 29 7.37 18.91 19.74
CA PRO A 29 6.95 20.30 19.57
C PRO A 29 6.30 20.91 20.83
N GLN A 30 6.35 22.24 20.91
CA GLN A 30 5.68 23.06 21.92
C GLN A 30 4.47 23.77 21.30
N LEU A 31 3.38 23.86 22.07
CA LEU A 31 2.13 24.56 21.71
C LEU A 31 2.39 26.04 21.38
N THR A 32 2.05 26.48 20.16
CA THR A 32 1.89 27.92 19.86
C THR A 32 0.77 28.13 18.83
N GLY A 33 -0.26 28.89 19.20
CA GLY A 33 -1.31 29.35 18.28
C GLY A 33 -2.64 29.63 18.98
N ASP A 34 -3.34 30.70 18.57
CA ASP A 34 -4.68 31.02 19.04
C ASP A 34 -5.72 30.04 18.46
N PRO A 35 -6.83 29.75 19.17
CA PRO A 35 -7.91 28.90 18.65
C PRO A 35 -8.58 29.51 17.41
N VAL A 36 -8.65 28.76 16.30
CA VAL A 36 -9.47 29.07 15.10
C VAL A 36 -10.73 28.19 15.01
N ASP A 37 -11.93 28.76 15.09
CA ASP A 37 -13.21 28.03 14.90
C ASP A 37 -13.40 27.53 13.45
N ILE A 38 -14.14 26.43 13.27
CA ILE A 38 -14.38 25.75 11.98
C ILE A 38 -14.97 26.70 10.92
N GLY A 39 -15.86 27.62 11.32
CA GLY A 39 -16.47 28.59 10.39
C GLY A 39 -15.43 29.54 9.80
N SER A 40 -14.45 29.97 10.62
CA SER A 40 -13.33 30.80 10.19
C SER A 40 -12.37 30.01 9.31
N LEU A 41 -12.06 28.77 9.67
CA LEU A 41 -11.16 27.90 8.89
C LEU A 41 -11.75 27.57 7.51
N SER A 42 -13.03 27.23 7.46
CA SER A 42 -13.75 27.02 6.20
C SER A 42 -13.71 28.29 5.37
N SER A 43 -13.99 29.46 5.95
CA SER A 43 -13.98 30.73 5.21
C SER A 43 -12.58 31.13 4.70
N ALA A 44 -11.52 30.68 5.39
CA ALA A 44 -10.13 30.93 5.00
C ALA A 44 -9.65 30.06 3.83
N ILE A 45 -10.30 28.92 3.57
CA ILE A 45 -9.97 28.07 2.42
C ILE A 45 -10.58 28.70 1.15
N PRO A 46 -9.75 29.10 0.17
CA PRO A 46 -10.22 29.61 -1.11
C PRO A 46 -11.17 28.64 -1.81
N ALA A 47 -12.10 29.18 -2.61
CA ALA A 47 -13.00 28.34 -3.41
C ALA A 47 -12.25 27.54 -4.49
N VAL A 48 -11.10 28.06 -4.94
CA VAL A 48 -10.20 27.44 -5.90
C VAL A 48 -8.78 27.59 -5.36
N LEU A 49 -8.04 26.49 -5.30
CA LEU A 49 -6.61 26.45 -5.02
C LEU A 49 -5.91 26.08 -6.33
N SER A 50 -5.05 26.96 -6.84
CA SER A 50 -4.44 26.81 -8.17
C SER A 50 -2.93 27.05 -8.22
N ASP A 51 -2.29 27.37 -7.11
CA ASP A 51 -0.83 27.37 -7.01
C ASP A 51 -0.33 26.69 -5.73
N SER A 52 0.94 26.29 -5.75
CA SER A 52 1.56 25.54 -4.65
C SER A 52 1.67 26.35 -3.35
N GLY A 53 1.77 27.68 -3.43
CA GLY A 53 1.80 28.56 -2.26
C GLY A 53 0.45 28.61 -1.54
N GLU A 54 -0.64 28.72 -2.31
CA GLU A 54 -2.01 28.64 -1.79
C GLU A 54 -2.29 27.29 -1.12
N VAL A 55 -1.96 26.18 -1.82
CA VAL A 55 -2.12 24.82 -1.29
C VAL A 55 -1.34 24.64 0.00
N SER A 56 -0.06 25.04 0.02
CA SER A 56 0.78 24.91 1.21
C SER A 56 0.22 25.71 2.38
N THR A 57 -0.20 26.96 2.13
CA THR A 57 -0.80 27.83 3.15
C THR A 57 -2.07 27.20 3.73
N ALA A 58 -2.99 26.73 2.87
CA ALA A 58 -4.24 26.12 3.31
C ALA A 58 -4.02 24.80 4.04
N ALA A 59 -3.13 23.94 3.55
CA ALA A 59 -2.79 22.67 4.19
C ALA A 59 -2.13 22.89 5.57
N ASN A 60 -1.20 23.84 5.68
CA ASN A 60 -0.55 24.18 6.96
C ASN A 60 -1.54 24.74 7.97
N LEU A 61 -2.48 25.57 7.52
CA LEU A 61 -3.54 26.10 8.38
C LEU A 61 -4.41 24.97 8.94
N VAL A 62 -4.81 24.00 8.10
CA VAL A 62 -5.62 22.85 8.53
C VAL A 62 -4.82 21.93 9.45
N VAL A 63 -3.60 21.54 9.08
CA VAL A 63 -2.75 20.69 9.93
C VAL A 63 -2.50 21.36 11.27
N GLY A 64 -2.20 22.67 11.30
CA GLY A 64 -2.04 23.47 12.52
C GLY A 64 -3.30 23.51 13.39
N ALA A 65 -4.48 23.62 12.79
CA ALA A 65 -5.75 23.63 13.52
C ALA A 65 -6.13 22.24 14.10
N ILE A 66 -5.75 21.15 13.43
CA ILE A 66 -5.88 19.79 13.99
C ILE A 66 -4.90 19.65 15.15
N ALA A 67 -3.66 20.05 14.89
CA ALA A 67 -2.55 20.01 15.82
C ALA A 67 -2.85 20.71 17.15
N ASN A 68 -3.44 21.90 17.13
CA ASN A 68 -3.73 22.68 18.34
C ASN A 68 -5.10 22.34 18.96
N GLY A 69 -5.81 21.36 18.40
CA GLY A 69 -7.10 20.88 18.90
C GLY A 69 -8.27 21.82 18.63
N THR A 70 -8.14 22.79 17.72
CA THR A 70 -9.26 23.70 17.43
C THR A 70 -10.28 23.13 16.46
N ILE A 71 -9.89 22.24 15.56
CA ILE A 71 -10.85 21.41 14.82
C ILE A 71 -10.92 20.02 15.43
N LEU A 72 -12.12 19.63 15.83
CA LEU A 72 -12.40 18.34 16.43
C LEU A 72 -12.50 17.25 15.35
N GLY A 73 -12.38 15.99 15.76
CA GLY A 73 -12.35 14.84 14.85
C GLY A 73 -13.52 14.75 13.86
N THR A 74 -14.70 15.30 14.18
CA THR A 74 -15.87 15.35 13.30
C THR A 74 -15.81 16.44 12.23
N ASP A 75 -14.97 17.46 12.42
CA ASP A 75 -14.86 18.63 11.55
C ASP A 75 -13.77 18.42 10.48
N VAL A 76 -12.75 17.63 10.80
CA VAL A 76 -11.64 17.29 9.89
C VAL A 76 -12.13 16.72 8.56
N PRO A 77 -13.10 15.78 8.50
CA PRO A 77 -13.58 15.24 7.23
C PRO A 77 -14.27 16.27 6.33
N VAL A 78 -14.93 17.28 6.91
CA VAL A 78 -15.58 18.36 6.15
C VAL A 78 -14.52 19.26 5.53
N ILE A 79 -13.53 19.66 6.33
CA ILE A 79 -12.44 20.54 5.90
C ILE A 79 -11.52 19.86 4.88
N ALA A 80 -11.19 18.59 5.09
CA ALA A 80 -10.39 17.81 4.14
C ALA A 80 -11.09 17.70 2.78
N ARG A 81 -12.37 17.33 2.76
CA ARG A 81 -13.18 17.30 1.53
C ARG A 81 -13.23 18.65 0.83
N LYS A 82 -13.35 19.74 1.60
CA LYS A 82 -13.32 21.10 1.05
C LYS A 82 -11.98 21.42 0.38
N LEU A 83 -10.85 21.12 1.02
CA LEU A 83 -9.51 21.33 0.44
C LEU A 83 -9.34 20.57 -0.87
N PHE A 84 -9.67 19.28 -0.88
CA PHE A 84 -9.54 18.44 -2.08
C PHE A 84 -10.52 18.85 -3.18
N SER A 85 -11.70 19.39 -2.84
CA SER A 85 -12.64 19.95 -3.82
C SER A 85 -12.18 21.29 -4.39
N ALA A 86 -11.46 22.09 -3.59
CA ALA A 86 -10.93 23.39 -4.01
C ALA A 86 -9.67 23.25 -4.87
N ALA A 87 -8.85 22.22 -4.67
CA ALA A 87 -7.66 21.96 -5.47
C ALA A 87 -8.01 21.61 -6.92
N GLN A 88 -7.54 22.44 -7.86
CA GLN A 88 -7.78 22.24 -9.28
C GLN A 88 -6.46 21.93 -10.00
N PRO A 89 -6.41 20.88 -10.84
CA PRO A 89 -5.26 20.63 -11.70
C PRO A 89 -4.87 21.87 -12.52
N THR A 90 -3.60 22.25 -12.43
CA THR A 90 -3.03 23.36 -13.21
C THR A 90 -2.05 22.88 -14.26
N ALA A 91 -1.57 21.65 -14.12
CA ALA A 91 -0.77 20.95 -15.10
C ALA A 91 -1.27 19.51 -15.28
N LYS A 92 -0.75 18.84 -16.31
CA LYS A 92 -0.92 17.40 -16.53
C LYS A 92 0.36 16.86 -17.17
N PRO A 93 0.92 15.74 -16.67
CA PRO A 93 2.09 15.15 -17.30
C PRO A 93 1.78 14.78 -18.75
N SER A 94 2.74 15.06 -19.63
CA SER A 94 2.71 14.77 -21.07
C SER A 94 3.41 13.46 -21.44
N SER A 95 4.21 12.92 -20.51
CA SER A 95 4.92 11.65 -20.68
C SER A 95 5.03 10.88 -19.37
N VAL A 96 5.33 9.58 -19.46
CA VAL A 96 5.58 8.73 -18.28
C VAL A 96 6.78 9.22 -17.48
N SER A 97 7.87 9.61 -18.15
CA SER A 97 9.07 10.11 -17.47
C SER A 97 8.78 11.39 -16.68
N GLU A 98 7.96 12.29 -17.24
CA GLU A 98 7.52 13.49 -16.56
C GLU A 98 6.61 13.16 -15.37
N ALA A 99 5.67 12.23 -15.54
CA ALA A 99 4.80 11.78 -14.45
C ALA A 99 5.59 11.20 -13.28
N LEU A 100 6.61 10.38 -13.55
CA LEU A 100 7.51 9.85 -12.51
C LEU A 100 8.26 10.97 -11.78
N SER A 101 8.83 11.90 -12.54
CA SER A 101 9.59 13.02 -11.98
C SER A 101 8.72 13.95 -11.14
N TRP A 102 7.50 14.26 -11.58
CA TRP A 102 6.59 15.16 -10.85
C TRP A 102 6.02 14.49 -9.61
N ALA A 103 5.66 13.20 -9.70
CA ALA A 103 5.17 12.46 -8.55
C ALA A 103 6.24 12.35 -7.45
N ALA A 104 7.46 11.97 -7.80
CA ALA A 104 8.58 11.91 -6.84
C ALA A 104 9.01 13.31 -6.36
N GLY A 105 9.00 14.30 -7.26
CA GLY A 105 9.36 15.68 -6.97
C GLY A 105 8.46 16.34 -5.93
N ALA A 106 7.15 16.01 -5.93
CA ALA A 106 6.22 16.44 -4.89
C ALA A 106 6.64 15.99 -3.47
N TRP A 107 7.54 15.00 -3.34
CA TRP A 107 8.10 14.52 -2.07
C TRP A 107 9.56 14.92 -1.87
N GLY A 108 10.07 15.85 -2.68
CA GLY A 108 11.47 16.28 -2.65
C GLY A 108 12.46 15.22 -3.16
N VAL A 109 11.99 14.20 -3.88
CA VAL A 109 12.84 13.14 -4.42
C VAL A 109 13.15 13.42 -5.89
N SER A 110 14.44 13.59 -6.19
CA SER A 110 14.95 13.77 -7.55
C SER A 110 16.09 12.81 -7.90
N ASP A 111 16.66 12.14 -6.91
CA ASP A 111 17.76 11.18 -7.06
C ASP A 111 17.24 9.75 -6.82
N PRO A 112 17.32 8.85 -7.82
CA PRO A 112 16.87 7.46 -7.67
C PRO A 112 17.70 6.65 -6.68
N SER A 113 18.84 7.15 -6.22
CA SER A 113 19.67 6.50 -5.20
C SER A 113 19.39 7.00 -3.77
N ALA A 114 18.54 8.01 -3.61
CA ALA A 114 18.26 8.65 -2.33
C ALA A 114 16.89 8.24 -1.77
N SER A 115 16.86 7.98 -0.46
CA SER A 115 15.60 7.94 0.28
C SER A 115 14.99 9.35 0.37
N PRO A 116 13.65 9.47 0.40
CA PRO A 116 12.99 10.74 0.59
C PRO A 116 13.39 11.40 1.90
N THR A 117 13.46 12.73 1.88
CA THR A 117 13.40 13.49 3.12
C THR A 117 11.96 13.44 3.62
N PRO A 118 11.71 13.13 4.92
CA PRO A 118 10.36 13.09 5.45
C PRO A 118 9.59 14.38 5.08
N PRO A 119 8.39 14.27 4.49
CA PRO A 119 7.67 15.45 4.06
C PRO A 119 7.34 16.33 5.26
N ALA A 120 7.48 17.64 5.07
CA ALA A 120 7.17 18.61 6.09
C ALA A 120 5.66 18.80 6.28
N ASN A 121 4.79 18.35 5.35
CA ASN A 121 3.34 18.30 5.51
C ASN A 121 2.71 17.36 4.44
N PHE A 122 2.33 16.15 4.83
CA PHE A 122 1.77 15.15 3.90
C PHE A 122 0.52 15.64 3.14
N LEU A 123 -0.34 16.43 3.77
CA LEU A 123 -1.54 16.99 3.13
C LEU A 123 -1.18 18.00 2.04
N SER A 124 -0.16 18.84 2.28
CA SER A 124 0.34 19.80 1.29
C SER A 124 0.85 19.08 0.04
N ASN A 125 1.72 18.08 0.23
CA ASN A 125 2.31 17.31 -0.87
C ASN A 125 1.24 16.52 -1.65
N ALA A 126 0.23 15.98 -0.96
CA ALA A 126 -0.90 15.30 -1.61
C ALA A 126 -1.75 16.27 -2.46
N LEU A 127 -2.00 17.49 -2.00
CA LEU A 127 -2.70 18.51 -2.78
C LEU A 127 -1.84 19.05 -3.93
N GLU A 128 -0.52 19.13 -3.77
CA GLU A 128 0.42 19.46 -4.85
C GLU A 128 0.36 18.42 -5.99
N LEU A 129 0.22 17.12 -5.66
CA LEU A 129 -0.04 16.10 -6.67
C LEU A 129 -1.35 16.35 -7.45
N VAL A 130 -2.40 16.85 -6.78
CA VAL A 130 -3.65 17.25 -7.46
C VAL A 130 -3.39 18.41 -8.42
N LEU A 131 -2.65 19.44 -8.01
CA LEU A 131 -2.27 20.56 -8.88
C LEU A 131 -1.46 20.07 -10.09
N ASN A 132 -0.57 19.11 -9.89
CA ASN A 132 0.25 18.48 -10.93
C ASN A 132 -0.56 17.53 -11.85
N GLY A 133 -1.87 17.39 -11.66
CA GLY A 133 -2.76 16.64 -12.54
C GLY A 133 -2.95 15.17 -12.19
N PHE A 134 -2.47 14.73 -11.01
CA PHE A 134 -2.72 13.39 -10.49
C PHE A 134 -4.09 13.33 -9.81
N THR A 135 -5.14 13.29 -10.63
CA THR A 135 -6.55 13.17 -10.22
C THR A 135 -7.18 11.90 -10.78
N SER A 136 -8.20 11.39 -10.08
CA SER A 136 -9.06 10.29 -10.51
C SER A 136 -10.54 10.60 -10.31
N SER A 137 -11.42 9.82 -10.93
CA SER A 137 -12.87 9.92 -10.65
C SER A 137 -13.21 9.57 -9.21
N ASP A 138 -12.46 8.64 -8.62
CA ASP A 138 -12.66 8.21 -7.23
C ASP A 138 -12.27 9.31 -6.25
N LEU A 139 -11.16 10.02 -6.50
CA LEU A 139 -10.78 11.19 -5.72
C LEU A 139 -11.88 12.26 -5.74
N GLN A 140 -12.40 12.59 -6.92
CA GLN A 140 -13.46 13.59 -7.09
C GLN A 140 -14.77 13.16 -6.41
N ALA A 141 -15.13 11.88 -6.51
CA ALA A 141 -16.29 11.32 -5.84
C ALA A 141 -16.16 11.43 -4.31
N VAL A 142 -15.03 11.01 -3.74
CA VAL A 142 -14.82 11.09 -2.28
C VAL A 142 -14.75 12.54 -1.81
N ALA A 143 -14.11 13.43 -2.57
CA ALA A 143 -14.05 14.86 -2.26
C ALA A 143 -15.44 15.50 -2.20
N SER A 144 -16.35 15.08 -3.09
CA SER A 144 -17.76 15.51 -3.10
C SER A 144 -18.66 14.76 -2.09
N GLY A 145 -18.11 13.84 -1.31
CA GLY A 145 -18.84 13.07 -0.31
C GLY A 145 -19.58 11.84 -0.86
N ALA A 146 -19.36 11.48 -2.12
CA ALA A 146 -19.86 10.26 -2.73
C ALA A 146 -18.94 9.05 -2.46
N SER A 147 -19.49 7.84 -2.57
CA SER A 147 -18.73 6.59 -2.53
C SER A 147 -18.77 5.93 -3.91
N PRO A 148 -17.62 5.69 -4.57
CA PRO A 148 -17.58 4.96 -5.83
C PRO A 148 -18.17 3.55 -5.70
N SER A 149 -19.02 3.15 -6.65
CA SER A 149 -19.72 1.85 -6.59
C SER A 149 -18.77 0.65 -6.71
N SER A 150 -17.69 0.80 -7.47
CA SER A 150 -16.63 -0.20 -7.63
C SER A 150 -15.81 -0.43 -6.35
N ASN A 151 -15.78 0.55 -5.44
CA ASN A 151 -15.20 0.45 -4.11
C ASN A 151 -16.23 0.02 -3.04
N SER A 152 -17.38 -0.51 -3.45
CA SER A 152 -18.41 -0.98 -2.53
C SER A 152 -17.86 -2.01 -1.54
N VAL A 153 -18.22 -1.84 -0.27
CA VAL A 153 -17.98 -2.78 0.83
C VAL A 153 -19.20 -3.65 1.12
N ASN A 154 -20.25 -3.52 0.29
CA ASN A 154 -21.56 -4.16 0.45
C ASN A 154 -21.89 -5.06 -0.76
N ASN A 155 -20.90 -5.81 -1.27
CA ASN A 155 -21.10 -6.70 -2.41
C ASN A 155 -21.97 -7.90 -2.04
N VAL A 156 -22.77 -8.38 -3.00
CA VAL A 156 -23.64 -9.54 -2.81
C VAL A 156 -22.97 -10.76 -3.44
N ASN A 157 -22.27 -11.54 -2.61
CA ASN A 157 -21.64 -12.80 -3.02
C ASN A 157 -22.34 -14.00 -2.38
N ASN A 158 -22.34 -15.13 -3.09
CA ASN A 158 -22.92 -16.38 -2.62
C ASN A 158 -22.19 -16.89 -1.37
N PRO A 159 -22.92 -17.36 -0.33
CA PRO A 159 -22.30 -17.94 0.86
C PRO A 159 -21.56 -19.24 0.55
N VAL A 160 -20.53 -19.54 1.35
CA VAL A 160 -19.85 -20.83 1.27
C VAL A 160 -20.83 -21.93 1.70
N PRO A 161 -21.05 -22.97 0.87
CA PRO A 161 -21.89 -24.11 1.24
C PRO A 161 -21.45 -24.72 2.57
N PRO A 162 -22.37 -25.14 3.47
CA PRO A 162 -22.01 -25.65 4.79
C PRO A 162 -20.97 -26.77 4.79
N ASN A 163 -21.01 -27.66 3.80
CA ASN A 163 -20.07 -28.77 3.63
C ASN A 163 -18.66 -28.35 3.16
N LYS A 164 -18.46 -27.07 2.79
CA LYS A 164 -17.18 -26.52 2.31
C LYS A 164 -16.56 -25.51 3.27
N ARG A 165 -17.17 -25.26 4.43
CA ARG A 165 -16.66 -24.34 5.47
C ARG A 165 -15.54 -24.96 6.31
N PHE A 166 -14.52 -25.50 5.66
CA PHE A 166 -13.42 -26.21 6.33
C PHE A 166 -12.72 -25.36 7.39
N TYR A 167 -12.68 -24.04 7.19
CA TYR A 167 -11.92 -23.07 7.98
C TYR A 167 -12.51 -22.73 9.35
N ASN A 168 -13.80 -23.00 9.58
CA ASN A 168 -14.46 -22.67 10.85
C ASN A 168 -14.04 -23.58 12.01
N ASN A 169 -13.47 -24.75 11.72
CA ASN A 169 -13.18 -25.79 12.71
C ASN A 169 -11.72 -26.28 12.67
N VAL A 170 -10.81 -25.58 11.98
CA VAL A 170 -9.40 -25.96 11.97
C VAL A 170 -8.76 -25.57 13.31
N ASN A 171 -8.24 -26.56 14.03
CA ASN A 171 -7.49 -26.31 15.25
C ASN A 171 -6.29 -25.41 14.96
N GLY A 172 -6.13 -24.34 15.75
CA GLY A 172 -5.06 -23.35 15.61
C GLY A 172 -5.42 -22.10 14.81
N ASN A 173 -6.54 -22.09 14.06
CA ASN A 173 -7.03 -20.85 13.46
C ASN A 173 -7.50 -19.87 14.53
N ALA A 174 -7.12 -18.61 14.38
CA ALA A 174 -7.71 -17.51 15.11
C ALA A 174 -9.22 -17.44 14.84
N ARG A 175 -9.98 -16.99 15.84
CA ARG A 175 -11.41 -16.74 15.69
C ARG A 175 -11.61 -15.40 15.01
N PHE A 176 -12.46 -15.37 13.99
CA PHE A 176 -12.95 -14.13 13.41
C PHE A 176 -13.76 -13.34 14.43
N SER A 177 -13.48 -12.05 14.56
CA SER A 177 -14.30 -11.08 15.29
C SER A 177 -15.39 -10.47 14.40
N VAL A 178 -15.18 -10.48 13.07
CA VAL A 178 -16.14 -10.02 12.07
C VAL A 178 -17.02 -11.18 11.60
N ASP A 179 -18.32 -10.94 11.41
CA ASP A 179 -19.23 -11.97 10.92
C ASP A 179 -18.99 -12.30 9.43
N GLU A 180 -19.32 -13.54 9.05
CA GLU A 180 -19.09 -14.05 7.70
C GLU A 180 -19.76 -13.21 6.59
N LYS A 181 -20.95 -12.64 6.85
CA LYS A 181 -21.65 -11.85 5.83
C LYS A 181 -20.90 -10.54 5.58
N THR A 182 -20.43 -9.89 6.64
CA THR A 182 -19.63 -8.66 6.54
C THR A 182 -18.27 -8.93 5.88
N LEU A 183 -17.56 -9.99 6.26
CA LEU A 183 -16.30 -10.40 5.62
C LEU A 183 -16.49 -10.65 4.12
N ARG A 184 -17.56 -11.36 3.75
CA ARG A 184 -17.86 -11.70 2.35
C ARG A 184 -18.28 -10.49 1.51
N ALA A 185 -18.94 -9.50 2.11
CA ALA A 185 -19.43 -8.32 1.41
C ALA A 185 -18.29 -7.38 0.96
N ALA A 186 -17.12 -7.45 1.59
CA ALA A 186 -15.93 -6.68 1.19
C ALA A 186 -15.30 -7.17 -0.13
N ILE A 187 -15.70 -8.34 -0.64
CA ILE A 187 -15.10 -8.94 -1.83
C ILE A 187 -15.82 -8.44 -3.09
N TYR A 188 -15.14 -7.67 -3.93
CA TYR A 188 -15.63 -7.34 -5.26
C TYR A 188 -15.18 -8.39 -6.27
N ILE A 189 -16.14 -9.15 -6.80
CA ILE A 189 -15.93 -10.19 -7.82
C ILE A 189 -16.34 -9.62 -9.18
N PRO A 190 -15.41 -9.45 -10.13
CA PRO A 190 -15.75 -8.96 -11.47
C PRO A 190 -16.72 -9.90 -12.20
N PRO A 191 -17.64 -9.39 -13.04
CA PRO A 191 -18.59 -10.22 -13.79
C PRO A 191 -17.95 -11.33 -14.65
N GLY A 192 -16.70 -11.16 -15.08
CA GLY A 192 -15.95 -12.13 -15.88
C GLY A 192 -15.23 -13.23 -15.10
N PHE A 193 -15.35 -13.27 -13.76
CA PHE A 193 -14.67 -14.26 -12.92
C PHE A 193 -15.08 -15.69 -13.29
N THR A 194 -14.10 -16.57 -13.50
CA THR A 194 -14.32 -17.87 -14.13
C THR A 194 -14.58 -19.02 -13.15
N TRP A 195 -14.59 -18.75 -11.85
CA TRP A 195 -14.89 -19.71 -10.79
C TRP A 195 -14.01 -20.96 -10.82
N GLY A 196 -12.70 -20.78 -10.96
CA GLY A 196 -11.69 -21.84 -10.83
C GLY A 196 -11.12 -22.37 -12.14
N LYS A 197 -11.60 -21.90 -13.31
CA LYS A 197 -10.92 -22.20 -14.58
C LYS A 197 -9.54 -21.53 -14.60
N LYS A 198 -9.48 -20.26 -14.19
CA LYS A 198 -8.25 -19.53 -13.91
C LYS A 198 -7.98 -19.51 -12.40
N GLN A 199 -6.75 -19.23 -12.02
CA GLN A 199 -6.36 -19.07 -10.61
C GLN A 199 -6.97 -17.79 -10.05
N PRO A 200 -7.76 -17.86 -8.95
CA PRO A 200 -8.18 -16.65 -8.26
C PRO A 200 -6.96 -15.92 -7.68
N VAL A 201 -6.82 -14.64 -8.01
CA VAL A 201 -5.77 -13.75 -7.50
C VAL A 201 -6.42 -12.68 -6.64
N ILE A 202 -6.29 -12.83 -5.33
CA ILE A 202 -6.86 -11.90 -4.35
C ILE A 202 -5.99 -10.64 -4.33
N MET A 203 -6.58 -9.48 -4.59
CA MET A 203 -5.88 -8.20 -4.63
C MET A 203 -6.23 -7.39 -3.38
N SER A 204 -5.28 -7.33 -2.44
CA SER A 204 -5.46 -6.62 -1.17
C SER A 204 -4.80 -5.24 -1.22
N PRO A 205 -5.53 -4.15 -0.94
CA PRO A 205 -5.02 -2.79 -1.13
C PRO A 205 -4.18 -2.33 0.06
N GLY A 206 -3.71 -1.08 -0.02
CA GLY A 206 -2.90 -0.41 1.00
C GLY A 206 -3.71 0.49 1.94
N THR A 207 -3.01 1.10 2.90
CA THR A 207 -3.58 2.07 3.85
C THR A 207 -4.33 3.18 3.13
N GLY A 208 -5.56 3.44 3.54
CA GLY A 208 -6.39 4.53 2.99
C GLY A 208 -6.94 4.26 1.59
N ALA A 209 -6.81 3.03 1.06
CA ALA A 209 -7.29 2.67 -0.27
C ALA A 209 -8.24 1.46 -0.26
N PHE A 210 -9.02 1.31 -1.32
CA PHE A 210 -9.86 0.13 -1.58
C PHE A 210 -9.23 -0.74 -2.67
N GLY A 211 -9.65 -2.02 -2.73
CA GLY A 211 -9.07 -3.01 -3.64
C GLY A 211 -9.21 -2.59 -5.08
N TYR A 212 -10.41 -2.23 -5.51
CA TYR A 212 -10.64 -1.89 -6.91
C TYR A 212 -9.85 -0.67 -7.34
N SER A 213 -10.00 0.47 -6.65
CA SER A 213 -9.25 1.70 -6.94
C SER A 213 -7.74 1.48 -7.00
N THR A 214 -7.18 0.67 -6.10
CA THR A 214 -5.74 0.38 -6.07
C THR A 214 -5.24 -0.28 -7.35
N TYR A 215 -6.01 -1.21 -7.94
CA TYR A 215 -5.49 -2.15 -8.94
C TYR A 215 -6.11 -2.01 -10.33
N ALA A 216 -7.22 -1.28 -10.47
CA ALA A 216 -7.99 -1.18 -11.71
C ALA A 216 -7.23 -0.53 -12.88
N SER A 217 -6.17 0.22 -12.60
CA SER A 217 -5.32 0.90 -13.59
C SER A 217 -3.94 0.27 -13.76
N ASN A 218 -3.59 -0.79 -13.03
CA ASN A 218 -2.23 -1.34 -13.03
C ASN A 218 -2.20 -2.89 -13.10
N ILE A 219 -1.72 -3.58 -12.06
CA ILE A 219 -1.58 -5.06 -12.04
C ILE A 219 -2.93 -5.73 -12.30
N GLY A 220 -4.00 -5.25 -11.66
CA GLY A 220 -5.35 -5.82 -11.83
C GLY A 220 -5.87 -5.68 -13.27
N LYS A 221 -5.62 -4.51 -13.90
CA LYS A 221 -5.91 -4.28 -15.32
C LYS A 221 -5.25 -5.31 -16.22
N LEU A 222 -3.95 -5.53 -16.02
CA LEU A 222 -3.18 -6.44 -16.86
C LEU A 222 -3.56 -7.91 -16.62
N LEU A 223 -3.68 -8.33 -15.35
CA LEU A 223 -4.08 -9.69 -14.99
C LEU A 223 -5.46 -10.06 -15.53
N ALA A 224 -6.41 -9.11 -15.58
CA ALA A 224 -7.75 -9.34 -16.11
C ALA A 224 -7.76 -9.75 -17.61
N THR A 225 -6.69 -9.44 -18.34
CA THR A 225 -6.53 -9.81 -19.76
C THR A 225 -5.87 -11.17 -19.99
N THR A 226 -5.30 -11.77 -18.94
CA THR A 226 -4.58 -13.05 -19.02
C THR A 226 -5.54 -14.23 -19.06
N ASP A 227 -5.06 -15.38 -19.52
CA ASP A 227 -5.81 -16.64 -19.55
C ASP A 227 -5.58 -17.52 -18.31
N TYR A 228 -4.61 -17.18 -17.45
CA TYR A 228 -4.24 -17.97 -16.27
C TYR A 228 -4.71 -17.38 -14.93
N ALA A 229 -4.97 -16.07 -14.84
CA ALA A 229 -5.37 -15.39 -13.60
C ALA A 229 -6.78 -14.78 -13.66
N ASP A 230 -7.45 -14.79 -12.51
CA ASP A 230 -8.74 -14.12 -12.27
C ASP A 230 -8.58 -13.15 -11.08
N PRO A 231 -8.34 -11.85 -11.33
CA PRO A 231 -8.21 -10.87 -10.25
C PRO A 231 -9.56 -10.61 -9.57
N VAL A 232 -9.53 -10.55 -8.24
CA VAL A 232 -10.66 -10.18 -7.37
C VAL A 232 -10.18 -9.19 -6.33
N TYR A 233 -11.02 -8.22 -5.97
CA TYR A 233 -10.56 -7.03 -5.25
C TYR A 233 -11.15 -6.99 -3.84
N LEU A 234 -10.31 -6.73 -2.83
CA LEU A 234 -10.76 -6.58 -1.45
C LEU A 234 -11.00 -5.11 -1.10
N ASN A 235 -12.26 -4.73 -1.03
CA ASN A 235 -12.69 -3.42 -0.54
C ASN A 235 -12.91 -3.52 0.97
N ILE A 236 -11.81 -3.53 1.73
CA ILE A 236 -11.87 -3.63 3.20
C ILE A 236 -12.52 -2.35 3.76
N PRO A 237 -13.48 -2.44 4.70
CA PRO A 237 -14.16 -1.28 5.28
C PRO A 237 -13.21 -0.21 5.80
N PHE A 238 -13.66 1.05 5.70
CA PHE A 238 -12.88 2.23 6.08
C PHE A 238 -11.51 2.32 5.39
N ALA A 239 -11.35 1.70 4.21
CA ALA A 239 -10.13 1.74 3.41
C ALA A 239 -8.88 1.32 4.21
N LEU A 240 -8.97 0.23 4.99
CA LEU A 240 -7.90 -0.27 5.86
C LEU A 240 -7.42 0.69 6.98
N LEU A 241 -8.24 1.65 7.38
CA LEU A 241 -7.88 2.58 8.46
C LEU A 241 -8.22 2.06 9.86
N ASP A 242 -9.13 1.10 9.98
CA ASP A 242 -9.41 0.37 11.24
C ASP A 242 -8.23 -0.54 11.64
N ASP A 243 -8.32 -1.21 12.81
CA ASP A 243 -7.28 -2.11 13.34
C ASP A 243 -6.79 -3.13 12.30
N ALA A 244 -5.49 -3.16 12.04
CA ALA A 244 -4.82 -4.03 11.08
C ALA A 244 -5.04 -5.54 11.35
N GLN A 245 -5.33 -5.91 12.60
CA GLN A 245 -5.69 -7.28 13.00
C GLN A 245 -7.09 -7.65 12.50
N THR A 246 -8.03 -6.71 12.56
CA THR A 246 -9.37 -6.86 11.96
C THR A 246 -9.29 -6.78 10.44
N ASN A 247 -8.45 -5.91 9.87
CA ASN A 247 -8.24 -5.87 8.42
C ASN A 247 -7.71 -7.21 7.89
N ALA A 248 -6.80 -7.86 8.63
CA ALA A 248 -6.28 -9.19 8.31
C ALA A 248 -7.35 -10.29 8.30
N GLU A 249 -8.46 -10.14 9.02
CA GLU A 249 -9.58 -11.08 8.95
C GLU A 249 -10.22 -11.12 7.56
N TYR A 250 -10.32 -9.97 6.88
CA TYR A 250 -10.86 -9.90 5.51
C TYR A 250 -9.95 -10.64 4.52
N VAL A 251 -8.63 -10.47 4.66
CA VAL A 251 -7.65 -11.20 3.85
C VAL A 251 -7.74 -12.70 4.14
N ALA A 252 -7.75 -13.08 5.42
CA ALA A 252 -7.84 -14.47 5.85
C ALA A 252 -9.13 -15.15 5.33
N TYR A 253 -10.27 -14.45 5.41
CA TYR A 253 -11.53 -14.95 4.91
C TYR A 253 -11.53 -15.07 3.38
N ALA A 254 -11.05 -14.07 2.65
CA ALA A 254 -11.05 -14.08 1.19
C ALA A 254 -10.25 -15.26 0.61
N LEU A 255 -9.06 -15.53 1.15
CA LEU A 255 -8.23 -16.66 0.72
C LEU A 255 -8.95 -18.00 0.89
N GLN A 256 -9.61 -18.18 2.03
CA GLN A 256 -10.36 -19.40 2.35
C GLN A 256 -11.67 -19.48 1.56
N TYR A 257 -12.34 -18.36 1.33
CA TYR A 257 -13.56 -18.25 0.53
C TYR A 257 -13.32 -18.73 -0.90
N PHE A 258 -12.33 -18.16 -1.59
CA PHE A 258 -12.07 -18.54 -2.98
C PHE A 258 -11.57 -19.98 -3.12
N TYR A 259 -10.72 -20.45 -2.19
CA TYR A 259 -10.33 -21.86 -2.17
C TYR A 259 -11.55 -22.78 -1.97
N ALA A 260 -12.44 -22.48 -1.03
CA ALA A 260 -13.65 -23.26 -0.80
C ALA A 260 -14.59 -23.26 -2.03
N MET A 261 -14.82 -22.09 -2.61
CA MET A 261 -15.77 -21.94 -3.72
C MET A 261 -15.27 -22.60 -5.01
N THR A 262 -13.96 -22.52 -5.28
CA THR A 262 -13.38 -22.97 -6.56
C THR A 262 -12.65 -24.31 -6.48
N SER A 263 -12.31 -24.78 -5.27
CA SER A 263 -11.42 -25.95 -5.05
C SER A 263 -10.04 -25.82 -5.73
N ARG A 264 -9.64 -24.59 -6.06
CA ARG A 264 -8.36 -24.24 -6.66
C ARG A 264 -7.57 -23.42 -5.66
N LYS A 265 -6.27 -23.71 -5.51
CA LYS A 265 -5.37 -22.86 -4.71
C LYS A 265 -5.33 -21.45 -5.29
N VAL A 266 -5.26 -20.48 -4.41
CA VAL A 266 -5.33 -19.07 -4.76
C VAL A 266 -3.95 -18.42 -4.67
N ALA A 267 -3.78 -17.26 -5.28
CA ALA A 267 -2.63 -16.39 -5.04
C ALA A 267 -3.10 -15.06 -4.45
N ILE A 268 -2.20 -14.32 -3.82
CA ILE A 268 -2.50 -12.98 -3.33
C ILE A 268 -1.46 -11.98 -3.82
N VAL A 269 -1.95 -10.87 -4.38
CA VAL A 269 -1.17 -9.67 -4.66
C VAL A 269 -1.56 -8.62 -3.63
N THR A 270 -0.57 -8.05 -2.94
CA THR A 270 -0.77 -7.04 -1.92
C THR A 270 -0.03 -5.76 -2.26
N TRP A 271 -0.50 -4.64 -1.73
CA TRP A 271 0.18 -3.36 -1.78
C TRP A 271 0.24 -2.77 -0.38
N SER A 272 1.38 -2.22 0.03
CA SER A 272 1.51 -1.52 1.31
C SER A 272 1.04 -2.39 2.48
N GLN A 273 0.22 -1.84 3.39
CA GLN A 273 -0.41 -2.53 4.52
C GLN A 273 -1.08 -3.86 4.18
N GLY A 274 -1.63 -4.04 2.98
CA GLY A 274 -2.22 -5.32 2.58
C GLY A 274 -1.25 -6.49 2.75
N SER A 275 0.06 -6.22 2.68
CA SER A 275 1.14 -7.17 2.92
C SER A 275 1.26 -7.54 4.40
N LEU A 276 1.18 -6.56 5.31
CA LEU A 276 1.09 -6.82 6.76
C LEU A 276 -0.15 -7.65 7.09
N ASN A 277 -1.30 -7.33 6.48
CA ASN A 277 -2.54 -8.06 6.73
C ASN A 277 -2.47 -9.50 6.21
N ALA A 278 -1.86 -9.72 5.04
CA ALA A 278 -1.63 -11.06 4.50
C ALA A 278 -0.67 -11.87 5.38
N GLN A 279 0.45 -11.28 5.80
CA GLN A 279 1.42 -11.95 6.67
C GLN A 279 0.82 -12.27 8.04
N TRP A 280 0.01 -11.38 8.60
CA TRP A 280 -0.77 -11.61 9.83
C TRP A 280 -1.78 -12.76 9.64
N ALA A 281 -2.48 -12.79 8.51
CA ALA A 281 -3.40 -13.86 8.16
C ALA A 281 -2.69 -15.22 8.07
N PHE A 282 -1.52 -15.29 7.40
CA PHE A 282 -0.73 -16.53 7.32
C PHE A 282 -0.24 -17.00 8.69
N LYS A 283 0.11 -16.07 9.57
CA LYS A 283 0.59 -16.37 10.92
C LYS A 283 -0.51 -16.96 11.80
N TYR A 284 -1.70 -16.34 11.83
CA TYR A 284 -2.74 -16.66 12.81
C TYR A 284 -3.88 -17.53 12.29
N TRP A 285 -3.95 -17.78 10.97
CA TRP A 285 -4.82 -18.79 10.37
C TRP A 285 -3.96 -19.85 9.65
N PRO A 286 -3.32 -20.78 10.38
CA PRO A 286 -2.39 -21.77 9.82
C PRO A 286 -3.01 -22.74 8.80
N SER A 287 -4.33 -22.72 8.58
CA SER A 287 -4.96 -23.38 7.44
C SER A 287 -4.60 -22.75 6.09
N ILE A 288 -4.37 -21.43 6.06
CA ILE A 288 -4.24 -20.64 4.83
C ILE A 288 -3.00 -21.00 4.01
N PRO A 289 -1.80 -21.18 4.58
CA PRO A 289 -0.61 -21.49 3.77
C PRO A 289 -0.77 -22.74 2.88
N LYS A 290 -1.70 -23.66 3.21
CA LYS A 290 -1.98 -24.86 2.41
C LYS A 290 -2.86 -24.58 1.19
N THR A 291 -3.56 -23.46 1.17
CA THR A 291 -4.53 -23.08 0.13
C THR A 291 -4.01 -21.97 -0.78
N VAL A 292 -2.82 -21.42 -0.47
CA VAL A 292 -2.19 -20.35 -1.22
C VAL A 292 -0.97 -20.87 -1.96
N THR A 293 -0.77 -20.35 -3.17
CA THR A 293 0.37 -20.65 -4.06
C THR A 293 1.45 -19.60 -3.88
N ASP A 294 1.06 -18.33 -3.98
CA ASP A 294 1.98 -17.20 -3.96
C ASP A 294 1.46 -16.04 -3.13
N HIS A 295 2.39 -15.39 -2.42
CA HIS A 295 2.22 -14.04 -1.86
C HIS A 295 3.14 -13.07 -2.60
N ILE A 296 2.55 -12.19 -3.40
CA ILE A 296 3.30 -11.21 -4.19
C ILE A 296 3.03 -9.82 -3.60
N ALA A 297 4.04 -9.24 -2.97
CA ALA A 297 3.91 -8.04 -2.17
C ALA A 297 4.61 -6.84 -2.82
N ILE A 298 3.82 -5.81 -3.14
CA ILE A 298 4.25 -4.58 -3.79
C ILE A 298 4.39 -3.48 -2.74
N SER A 299 5.57 -2.89 -2.64
CA SER A 299 5.91 -1.91 -1.60
C SER A 299 5.50 -2.34 -0.17
N PRO A 300 5.81 -3.58 0.27
CA PRO A 300 5.42 -4.04 1.60
C PRO A 300 6.15 -3.28 2.72
N ASP A 301 5.53 -3.27 3.89
CA ASP A 301 6.03 -2.64 5.11
C ASP A 301 6.05 -3.64 6.29
N TYR A 302 6.63 -4.84 6.10
CA TYR A 302 6.66 -5.90 7.13
C TYR A 302 7.40 -5.52 8.43
N HIS A 303 8.18 -4.45 8.42
CA HIS A 303 8.81 -3.88 9.61
C HIS A 303 8.20 -2.53 10.02
N GLY A 304 7.04 -2.18 9.45
CA GLY A 304 6.45 -0.85 9.55
C GLY A 304 7.30 0.20 8.84
N THR A 305 7.09 1.47 9.16
CA THR A 305 7.86 2.57 8.59
C THR A 305 8.27 3.56 9.67
N ILE A 306 9.49 4.09 9.54
CA ILE A 306 9.96 5.19 10.39
C ILE A 306 9.19 6.50 10.11
N LEU A 307 8.47 6.55 8.99
CA LEU A 307 7.72 7.71 8.54
C LEU A 307 6.24 7.66 8.93
N ALA A 308 5.75 6.63 9.61
CA ALA A 308 4.29 6.39 9.79
C ALA A 308 3.51 7.62 10.24
N TYR A 309 4.11 8.41 11.11
CA TYR A 309 3.46 9.58 11.67
C TYR A 309 3.21 10.73 10.67
N ILE A 310 3.87 10.78 9.51
CA ILE A 310 3.53 11.77 8.47
C ILE A 310 2.09 11.61 7.99
N LEU A 311 1.53 10.41 8.14
CA LEU A 311 0.14 10.09 7.80
C LEU A 311 -0.83 10.46 8.94
N CYS A 312 -0.35 10.88 10.11
CA CYS A 312 -1.21 11.25 11.21
C CYS A 312 -1.52 12.77 11.17
N PRO A 313 -2.77 13.19 10.99
CA PRO A 313 -3.14 14.60 10.99
C PRO A 313 -2.76 15.31 12.29
N GLY A 314 -2.06 16.44 12.17
CA GLY A 314 -1.58 17.21 13.33
C GLY A 314 -0.33 16.64 14.00
N PHE A 315 0.38 15.69 13.36
CA PHE A 315 1.61 15.10 13.91
C PHE A 315 2.69 16.11 14.27
N GLU A 316 2.89 17.13 13.44
CA GLU A 316 3.96 18.13 13.57
C GLU A 316 3.90 18.97 14.85
N SER A 317 2.86 18.84 15.68
CA SER A 317 2.69 19.62 16.91
C SER A 317 2.81 18.85 18.22
N GLY A 318 3.08 17.54 18.22
CA GLY A 318 3.45 16.83 19.44
C GLY A 318 2.36 16.53 20.45
N ASN A 319 1.08 16.70 20.07
CA ASN A 319 -0.04 16.30 20.91
C ASN A 319 -0.25 14.79 20.87
N ASP A 320 -1.08 14.25 21.77
CA ASP A 320 -1.59 12.87 21.67
C ASP A 320 -2.25 12.70 20.30
N ILE A 321 -1.51 12.13 19.34
CA ILE A 321 -1.81 12.26 17.92
C ILE A 321 -3.05 11.42 17.60
N ALA A 322 -4.20 12.08 17.39
CA ALA A 322 -5.40 11.44 16.91
C ALA A 322 -5.18 10.92 15.48
N CYS A 323 -4.70 9.69 15.36
CA CYS A 323 -4.35 9.02 14.12
C CYS A 323 -5.35 7.91 13.79
N THR A 324 -5.16 7.20 12.68
CA THR A 324 -5.94 5.99 12.42
C THR A 324 -5.29 4.79 13.14
N PRO A 325 -6.08 3.82 13.62
CA PRO A 325 -5.57 2.59 14.22
C PRO A 325 -4.42 1.92 13.43
N SER A 326 -4.63 1.71 12.12
CA SER A 326 -3.65 1.00 11.31
C SER A 326 -2.38 1.79 11.02
N VAL A 327 -2.43 3.12 10.97
CA VAL A 327 -1.22 3.94 10.80
C VAL A 327 -0.34 3.82 12.04
N LEU A 328 -0.91 3.85 13.25
CA LEU A 328 -0.14 3.62 14.49
C LEU A 328 0.47 2.20 14.51
N GLN A 329 -0.26 1.21 14.02
CA GLN A 329 0.23 -0.17 13.92
C GLN A 329 1.31 -0.35 12.85
N GLN A 330 1.37 0.50 11.82
CA GLN A 330 2.43 0.50 10.81
C GLN A 330 3.68 1.28 11.23
N LYS A 331 3.69 1.90 12.41
CA LYS A 331 4.91 2.50 12.95
C LYS A 331 6.02 1.46 13.06
N TYR A 332 7.24 1.84 12.69
CA TYR A 332 8.43 1.00 12.88
C TYR A 332 8.49 0.51 14.33
N GLN A 333 8.55 -0.82 14.50
CA GLN A 333 8.55 -1.50 15.81
C GLN A 333 7.34 -1.15 16.72
N SER A 334 6.15 -0.92 16.15
CA SER A 334 4.89 -0.93 16.91
C SER A 334 4.67 -2.28 17.62
N ASN A 335 3.73 -2.36 18.56
CA ASN A 335 3.40 -3.63 19.21
C ASN A 335 2.90 -4.67 18.19
N PHE A 336 2.09 -4.23 17.22
CA PHE A 336 1.59 -5.02 16.11
C PHE A 336 2.74 -5.54 15.24
N VAL A 337 3.66 -4.68 14.77
CA VAL A 337 4.80 -5.09 13.93
C VAL A 337 5.73 -6.02 14.69
N ASN A 338 6.09 -5.70 15.93
CA ASN A 338 6.94 -6.57 16.76
C ASN A 338 6.29 -7.94 16.96
N LYS A 339 4.98 -7.97 17.21
CA LYS A 339 4.23 -9.20 17.37
C LYS A 339 4.15 -9.97 16.05
N LEU A 340 3.84 -9.32 14.93
CA LEU A 340 3.84 -9.93 13.60
C LEU A 340 5.17 -10.63 13.35
N ARG A 341 6.28 -9.92 13.52
CA ARG A 341 7.64 -10.40 13.22
C ARG A 341 8.14 -11.50 14.16
N SER A 342 7.65 -11.54 15.40
CA SER A 342 8.07 -12.56 16.38
C SER A 342 7.80 -14.00 15.90
N ASN A 343 8.56 -14.95 16.44
CA ASN A 343 8.45 -16.38 16.13
C ASN A 343 8.48 -16.69 14.61
N ASN A 344 9.50 -16.13 13.94
CA ASN A 344 9.72 -16.25 12.50
C ASN A 344 8.56 -15.70 11.66
N GLY A 345 7.77 -14.76 12.18
CA GLY A 345 6.75 -14.08 11.37
C GLY A 345 7.34 -13.01 10.46
N ASP A 346 8.62 -12.69 10.61
CA ASP A 346 9.46 -11.96 9.64
C ASP A 346 10.03 -12.86 8.52
N SER A 347 9.61 -14.13 8.48
CA SER A 347 9.93 -15.09 7.43
C SER A 347 8.70 -15.57 6.69
N ALA A 348 8.88 -16.01 5.44
CA ALA A 348 7.79 -16.37 4.54
C ALA A 348 6.99 -17.56 5.08
N TYR A 349 5.67 -17.56 4.84
CA TYR A 349 4.77 -18.68 5.16
C TYR A 349 4.39 -19.49 3.91
N VAL A 350 4.46 -18.87 2.75
CA VAL A 350 4.25 -19.42 1.40
C VAL A 350 5.31 -18.82 0.47
N PRO A 351 5.54 -19.35 -0.75
CA PRO A 351 6.36 -18.67 -1.74
C PRO A 351 6.04 -17.17 -1.81
N THR A 352 7.02 -16.33 -1.48
CA THR A 352 6.79 -14.88 -1.31
C THR A 352 7.73 -14.07 -2.20
N THR A 353 7.16 -13.16 -2.99
CA THR A 353 7.89 -12.24 -3.86
C THR A 353 7.66 -10.82 -3.40
N THR A 354 8.71 -10.10 -3.01
CA THR A 354 8.61 -8.71 -2.56
C THR A 354 9.28 -7.79 -3.57
N VAL A 355 8.66 -6.65 -3.88
CA VAL A 355 9.21 -5.64 -4.78
C VAL A 355 9.04 -4.27 -4.15
N TYR A 356 10.12 -3.52 -3.99
CA TYR A 356 10.12 -2.23 -3.29
C TYR A 356 11.20 -1.28 -3.84
N SER A 357 11.09 -0.02 -3.45
CA SER A 357 11.82 1.10 -4.03
C SER A 357 12.46 1.97 -2.93
N VAL A 358 13.69 2.44 -3.13
CA VAL A 358 14.34 3.36 -2.15
C VAL A 358 13.67 4.72 -2.17
N THR A 359 13.07 5.11 -3.29
CA THR A 359 12.36 6.38 -3.45
C THR A 359 10.92 6.35 -2.92
N ASP A 360 10.56 5.31 -2.16
CA ASP A 360 9.26 5.17 -1.50
C ASP A 360 9.09 6.25 -0.42
N GLU A 361 8.14 7.15 -0.64
CA GLU A 361 7.84 8.32 0.21
C GLU A 361 7.05 7.99 1.48
N ILE A 362 6.54 6.76 1.59
CA ILE A 362 5.66 6.34 2.69
C ILE A 362 6.39 5.35 3.60
N VAL A 363 7.09 4.39 3.02
CA VAL A 363 7.76 3.31 3.72
C VAL A 363 9.27 3.52 3.67
N GLN A 364 9.89 3.67 4.83
CA GLN A 364 11.34 3.64 4.97
C GLN A 364 11.75 2.85 6.21
N PRO A 365 12.96 2.25 6.21
CA PRO A 365 13.88 2.12 5.07
C PRO A 365 13.37 1.12 4.01
N GLN A 366 13.74 1.29 2.74
CA GLN A 366 13.40 0.37 1.64
C GLN A 366 14.63 -0.04 0.80
N SER A 367 15.78 -0.20 1.44
CA SER A 367 17.01 -0.68 0.80
C SER A 367 17.76 -1.70 1.65
N GLY A 368 18.46 -2.61 0.97
CA GLY A 368 19.22 -3.70 1.61
C GLY A 368 18.36 -4.67 2.42
N THR A 369 19.01 -5.46 3.27
CA THR A 369 18.32 -6.43 4.15
C THR A 369 17.59 -5.79 5.34
N ALA A 370 17.84 -4.49 5.58
CA ALA A 370 17.12 -3.70 6.57
C ALA A 370 15.81 -3.12 6.02
N ALA A 371 15.56 -3.23 4.71
CA ALA A 371 14.33 -2.76 4.08
C ALA A 371 13.10 -3.33 4.79
N SER A 372 12.10 -2.49 5.01
CA SER A 372 10.85 -2.92 5.63
C SER A 372 10.14 -3.98 4.79
N GLY A 373 10.26 -3.88 3.47
CA GLY A 373 9.74 -4.87 2.54
C GLY A 373 10.54 -6.18 2.46
N PHE A 374 11.71 -6.28 3.10
CA PHE A 374 12.51 -7.50 3.10
C PHE A 374 11.91 -8.58 4.00
N LEU A 375 11.79 -9.79 3.47
CA LEU A 375 11.23 -10.93 4.18
C LEU A 375 12.17 -12.14 4.08
N GLN A 376 12.40 -12.81 5.22
CA GLN A 376 13.32 -13.94 5.34
C GLN A 376 12.67 -15.26 4.89
N ASP A 377 13.42 -16.36 4.91
CA ASP A 377 12.88 -17.70 4.56
C ASP A 377 13.29 -18.78 5.58
N ALA A 378 13.03 -18.57 6.86
CA ALA A 378 13.29 -19.58 7.89
C ALA A 378 12.51 -20.90 7.69
N ARG A 379 11.50 -20.94 6.81
CA ARG A 379 10.67 -22.11 6.53
C ARG A 379 11.07 -22.87 5.26
N GLY A 380 11.98 -22.34 4.46
CA GLY A 380 12.39 -22.94 3.18
C GLY A 380 11.25 -23.01 2.16
N VAL A 381 10.32 -22.06 2.21
CA VAL A 381 9.17 -21.98 1.28
C VAL A 381 9.50 -21.16 0.03
N GLY A 382 10.63 -20.46 0.02
CA GLY A 382 11.06 -19.54 -1.01
C GLY A 382 10.66 -18.10 -0.70
N ALA A 383 11.65 -17.22 -0.57
CA ALA A 383 11.48 -15.77 -0.53
C ALA A 383 12.38 -15.10 -1.58
N SER A 384 11.79 -14.24 -2.41
CA SER A 384 12.48 -13.42 -3.41
C SER A 384 12.25 -11.96 -3.07
N ASN A 385 13.34 -11.19 -2.88
CA ASN A 385 13.27 -9.79 -2.48
C ASN A 385 13.94 -8.90 -3.52
N THR A 386 13.16 -8.08 -4.24
CA THR A 386 13.64 -7.22 -5.32
C THR A 386 13.57 -5.75 -4.91
N PHE A 387 14.75 -5.19 -4.61
CA PHE A 387 14.96 -3.75 -4.48
C PHE A 387 15.21 -3.15 -5.88
N LEU A 388 14.27 -2.36 -6.40
CA LEU A 388 14.27 -1.92 -7.81
C LEU A 388 15.56 -1.21 -8.24
N GLN A 389 16.03 -0.23 -7.47
CA GLN A 389 17.21 0.57 -7.86
C GLN A 389 18.52 -0.18 -7.69
N GLY A 390 18.55 -1.25 -6.88
CA GLY A 390 19.66 -2.19 -6.84
C GLY A 390 19.62 -3.18 -8.01
N ALA A 391 18.44 -3.70 -8.33
CA ALA A 391 18.25 -4.73 -9.36
C ALA A 391 18.38 -4.17 -10.79
N CYS A 392 17.85 -2.97 -11.03
CA CYS A 392 17.87 -2.28 -12.33
C CYS A 392 18.72 -1.01 -12.29
N LEU A 393 19.90 -1.09 -11.67
CA LEU A 393 20.78 0.07 -11.45
C LEU A 393 21.10 0.79 -12.77
N GLY A 394 20.76 2.09 -12.83
CA GLY A 394 21.00 2.93 -14.01
C GLY A 394 20.08 2.66 -15.20
N LEU A 395 19.09 1.78 -15.04
CA LEU A 395 18.12 1.42 -16.07
C LEU A 395 16.74 2.02 -15.76
N PRO A 396 15.87 2.20 -16.78
CA PRO A 396 14.56 2.83 -16.63
C PRO A 396 13.70 2.30 -15.47
N ALA A 397 13.64 0.98 -15.25
CA ALA A 397 12.85 0.39 -14.18
C ALA A 397 13.44 0.59 -12.76
N GLY A 398 14.67 1.09 -12.66
CA GLY A 398 15.34 1.49 -11.43
C GLY A 398 15.43 3.02 -11.27
N THR A 399 14.50 3.77 -11.86
CA THR A 399 14.41 5.24 -11.68
C THR A 399 13.49 5.59 -10.50
N LEU A 400 12.77 6.72 -10.58
CA LEU A 400 11.96 7.27 -9.50
C LEU A 400 10.61 6.56 -9.43
N TYR A 401 10.50 5.51 -8.61
CA TYR A 401 9.22 4.84 -8.33
C TYR A 401 8.79 5.13 -6.90
N THR A 402 7.75 5.95 -6.77
CA THR A 402 7.05 6.22 -5.50
C THR A 402 6.41 4.95 -4.92
N HIS A 403 5.87 5.03 -3.71
CA HIS A 403 5.16 3.94 -3.04
C HIS A 403 4.07 3.31 -3.90
N ALA A 404 3.23 4.15 -4.53
CA ALA A 404 2.23 3.73 -5.51
C ALA A 404 2.86 3.42 -6.88
N GLY A 405 3.97 4.06 -7.23
CA GLY A 405 4.67 3.89 -8.50
C GLY A 405 5.09 2.44 -8.80
N VAL A 406 5.44 1.68 -7.77
CA VAL A 406 5.84 0.26 -7.92
C VAL A 406 4.70 -0.58 -8.54
N LEU A 407 3.43 -0.20 -8.38
CA LEU A 407 2.29 -0.94 -8.95
C LEU A 407 2.29 -1.01 -10.47
N PHE A 408 2.87 -0.03 -11.17
CA PHE A 408 2.98 -0.05 -12.63
C PHE A 408 4.40 -0.33 -13.12
N ASN A 409 5.36 -0.57 -12.21
CA ASN A 409 6.73 -0.86 -12.56
C ASN A 409 6.81 -2.15 -13.41
N PRO A 410 7.60 -2.16 -14.50
CA PRO A 410 7.64 -3.30 -15.41
C PRO A 410 8.24 -4.56 -14.78
N VAL A 411 9.25 -4.44 -13.92
CA VAL A 411 9.82 -5.58 -13.19
C VAL A 411 8.84 -6.07 -12.14
N ALA A 412 8.15 -5.18 -11.43
CA ALA A 412 7.13 -5.58 -10.46
C ALA A 412 6.01 -6.41 -11.10
N TYR A 413 5.46 -5.95 -12.23
CA TYR A 413 4.44 -6.72 -12.96
C TYR A 413 4.99 -8.03 -13.51
N ALA A 414 6.20 -8.04 -14.05
CA ALA A 414 6.80 -9.27 -14.57
C ALA A 414 7.06 -10.29 -13.46
N LEU A 415 7.47 -9.85 -12.26
CA LEU A 415 7.59 -10.72 -11.09
C LEU A 415 6.23 -11.28 -10.64
N VAL A 416 5.14 -10.50 -10.73
CA VAL A 416 3.78 -11.01 -10.49
C VAL A 416 3.45 -12.13 -11.48
N THR A 417 3.64 -11.88 -12.76
CA THR A 417 3.38 -12.85 -13.84
C THR A 417 4.25 -14.09 -13.75
N ASP A 418 5.51 -13.93 -13.34
CA ASP A 418 6.47 -15.01 -13.18
C ASP A 418 6.13 -15.90 -11.98
N ALA A 419 5.79 -15.31 -10.83
CA ALA A 419 5.35 -16.06 -9.64
C ALA A 419 4.09 -16.89 -9.95
N LEU A 420 3.09 -16.30 -10.62
CA LEU A 420 1.83 -16.99 -10.91
C LEU A 420 1.95 -18.17 -11.90
N GLN A 421 3.05 -18.25 -12.65
CA GLN A 421 3.22 -19.24 -13.72
C GLN A 421 4.34 -20.24 -13.46
N ASN A 422 5.09 -20.08 -12.37
CA ASN A 422 6.21 -20.94 -12.03
C ASN A 422 6.10 -21.44 -10.59
N ASP A 423 6.76 -22.56 -10.29
CA ASP A 423 6.87 -23.02 -8.92
C ASP A 423 7.83 -22.10 -8.12
N GLY A 424 7.42 -21.75 -6.90
CA GLY A 424 8.18 -20.87 -6.02
C GLY A 424 7.96 -19.39 -6.33
N PRO A 425 8.66 -18.48 -5.62
CA PRO A 425 8.46 -17.06 -5.81
C PRO A 425 8.94 -16.60 -7.20
N GLY A 426 8.48 -15.42 -7.61
CA GLY A 426 8.95 -14.73 -8.79
C GLY A 426 10.46 -14.52 -8.73
N SER A 427 11.14 -14.84 -9.83
CA SER A 427 12.60 -14.77 -9.94
C SER A 427 13.01 -13.58 -10.78
N PHE A 428 13.82 -12.69 -10.19
CA PHE A 428 14.37 -11.54 -10.91
C PHE A 428 15.19 -11.97 -12.14
N ASP A 429 15.95 -13.06 -12.05
CA ASP A 429 16.76 -13.55 -13.16
C ASP A 429 15.92 -13.85 -14.42
N ARG A 430 14.68 -14.32 -14.23
CA ARG A 430 13.74 -14.64 -15.32
C ARG A 430 13.10 -13.41 -15.96
N VAL A 431 13.18 -12.25 -15.31
CA VAL A 431 12.49 -11.01 -15.74
C VAL A 431 13.40 -9.79 -15.82
N SER A 432 14.72 -10.00 -15.73
CA SER A 432 15.72 -8.93 -15.72
C SER A 432 15.73 -8.09 -17.02
N ASP A 433 15.25 -8.65 -18.12
CA ASP A 433 15.07 -7.96 -19.40
C ASP A 433 14.06 -6.79 -19.32
N GLN A 434 13.16 -6.82 -18.32
CA GLN A 434 12.17 -5.77 -18.10
C GLN A 434 12.77 -4.47 -17.52
N CYS A 435 14.03 -4.50 -17.06
CA CYS A 435 14.69 -3.30 -16.54
C CYS A 435 14.76 -2.14 -17.56
N GLY A 436 14.72 -2.45 -18.86
CA GLY A 436 14.76 -1.48 -19.95
C GLY A 436 13.48 -0.66 -20.15
N ASN A 437 12.39 -0.99 -19.45
CA ASN A 437 11.08 -0.33 -19.61
C ASN A 437 10.82 0.68 -18.48
N LEU A 438 10.02 1.72 -18.76
CA LEU A 438 9.55 2.67 -17.73
C LEU A 438 8.22 2.26 -17.08
N VAL A 439 7.41 1.47 -17.77
CA VAL A 439 6.12 0.95 -17.29
C VAL A 439 5.93 -0.47 -17.79
N ALA A 440 5.15 -1.27 -17.07
CA ALA A 440 4.75 -2.58 -17.53
C ALA A 440 4.05 -2.50 -18.91
N PRO A 441 4.34 -3.43 -19.85
CA PRO A 441 3.65 -3.47 -21.13
C PRO A 441 2.12 -3.48 -20.97
N GLY A 442 1.44 -2.57 -21.67
CA GLY A 442 -0.03 -2.40 -21.55
C GLY A 442 -0.48 -1.29 -20.59
N ILE A 443 0.45 -0.67 -19.85
CA ILE A 443 0.20 0.53 -19.04
C ILE A 443 0.42 1.78 -19.89
N SER A 444 -0.58 2.66 -19.89
CA SER A 444 -0.56 3.96 -20.54
C SER A 444 -0.18 5.08 -19.57
N LEU A 445 0.07 6.29 -20.08
CA LEU A 445 0.24 7.47 -19.23
C LEU A 445 -0.99 7.76 -18.35
N ALA A 446 -2.20 7.51 -18.85
CA ALA A 446 -3.41 7.69 -18.07
C ALA A 446 -3.47 6.73 -16.88
N ASP A 447 -3.01 5.49 -17.07
CA ASP A 447 -2.91 4.48 -16.01
C ASP A 447 -1.88 4.88 -14.94
N VAL A 448 -0.74 5.45 -15.36
CA VAL A 448 0.27 6.01 -14.44
C VAL A 448 -0.31 7.16 -13.63
N ILE A 449 -1.01 8.09 -14.28
CA ILE A 449 -1.65 9.22 -13.61
C ILE A 449 -2.70 8.73 -12.59
N GLU A 450 -3.56 7.79 -12.99
CA GLU A 450 -4.59 7.21 -12.14
C GLU A 450 -3.97 6.46 -10.94
N THR A 451 -2.89 5.71 -11.16
CA THR A 451 -2.17 5.02 -10.08
C THR A 451 -1.52 6.01 -9.11
N GLN A 452 -0.90 7.08 -9.60
CA GLN A 452 -0.32 8.11 -8.73
C GLN A 452 -1.39 8.93 -7.99
N ALA A 453 -2.58 9.08 -8.58
CA ALA A 453 -3.74 9.71 -7.93
C ALA A 453 -4.26 8.92 -6.71
N LEU A 454 -3.77 7.70 -6.47
CA LEU A 454 -4.02 6.96 -5.23
C LEU A 454 -3.48 7.71 -4.02
N ILE A 455 -2.33 8.39 -4.10
CA ILE A 455 -1.74 9.06 -2.94
C ILE A 455 -2.62 10.24 -2.46
N PRO A 456 -3.11 11.15 -3.33
CA PRO A 456 -4.14 12.12 -2.98
C PRO A 456 -5.41 11.49 -2.37
N LEU A 457 -5.91 10.40 -2.94
CA LEU A 457 -7.10 9.69 -2.43
C LEU A 457 -6.87 9.12 -1.03
N VAL A 458 -5.70 8.50 -0.81
CA VAL A 458 -5.27 7.97 0.48
C VAL A 458 -5.20 9.09 1.52
N ALA A 459 -4.60 10.23 1.17
CA ALA A 459 -4.57 11.39 2.05
C ALA A 459 -5.97 11.86 2.42
N LEU A 460 -6.87 12.02 1.44
CA LEU A 460 -8.25 12.40 1.71
C LEU A 460 -8.95 11.40 2.65
N ASN A 461 -8.82 10.09 2.41
CA ASN A 461 -9.43 9.07 3.26
C ASN A 461 -8.88 9.08 4.70
N ILE A 462 -7.56 9.27 4.87
CA ILE A 462 -6.93 9.35 6.19
C ILE A 462 -7.42 10.59 6.96
N PHE A 463 -7.52 11.75 6.30
CA PHE A 463 -8.03 12.95 6.94
C PHE A 463 -9.55 12.87 7.19
N ALA A 464 -10.30 12.18 6.33
CA ALA A 464 -11.73 11.97 6.49
C ALA A 464 -12.12 10.87 7.48
N TYR A 465 -11.16 10.13 8.03
CA TYR A 465 -11.45 9.07 8.99
C TYR A 465 -11.79 9.62 10.38
N GLU A 466 -12.92 9.17 10.92
CA GLU A 466 -13.52 9.73 12.14
C GLU A 466 -13.14 8.98 13.42
N LYS A 467 -12.88 7.66 13.35
CA LYS A 467 -12.62 6.82 14.54
C LYS A 467 -11.16 6.91 15.01
N ARG A 468 -10.66 8.13 15.16
CA ARG A 468 -9.26 8.39 15.48
C ARG A 468 -8.90 7.86 16.87
N VAL A 469 -7.65 7.43 17.01
CA VAL A 469 -7.08 6.92 18.25
C VAL A 469 -5.74 7.59 18.53
N THR A 470 -5.40 7.75 19.80
CA THR A 470 -4.11 8.32 20.26
C THR A 470 -3.08 7.24 20.60
N ASN A 471 -3.55 6.01 20.77
CA ASN A 471 -2.73 4.86 21.12
C ASN A 471 -2.98 3.74 20.11
N GLU A 472 -1.92 2.97 19.85
CA GLU A 472 -2.02 1.74 19.09
C GLU A 472 -3.06 0.80 19.74
N PRO A 473 -3.97 0.18 18.97
CA PRO A 473 -4.89 -0.81 19.48
C PRO A 473 -4.17 -1.96 20.20
N ALA A 474 -4.82 -2.51 21.23
CA ALA A 474 -4.32 -3.69 21.91
C ALA A 474 -4.27 -4.90 20.98
N LEU A 475 -3.26 -5.75 21.16
CA LEU A 475 -3.15 -7.02 20.44
C LEU A 475 -4.34 -7.93 20.78
N MET A 476 -4.93 -8.56 19.78
CA MET A 476 -5.97 -9.56 19.94
C MET A 476 -5.44 -10.75 20.74
N SER A 477 -6.33 -11.38 21.51
CA SER A 477 -5.96 -12.42 22.48
C SER A 477 -5.32 -13.67 21.85
N TYR A 478 -5.53 -13.92 20.55
CA TYR A 478 -4.89 -15.02 19.84
C TYR A 478 -3.43 -14.72 19.46
N ALA A 479 -2.98 -13.47 19.51
CA ALA A 479 -1.64 -13.04 19.11
C ALA A 479 -0.59 -13.32 20.22
N THR A 480 -0.53 -14.58 20.66
CA THR A 480 0.29 -15.00 21.80
C THR A 480 1.73 -15.33 21.42
N TYR A 481 2.00 -15.60 20.14
CA TYR A 481 3.30 -15.89 19.54
C TYR A 481 3.47 -15.13 18.22
#